data_AF-A0A938J8T2-F1
#
_entry.id   AF-A0A938J8T2-F1
#
_cell.length_a   1.000
_cell.length_b   1.000
_cell.length_c   1.000
_cell.angle_alpha   90.00
_cell.angle_beta   90.00
_cell.angle_gamma   90.00
#
_symmetry.space_group_name_H-M   'P 1'
#
loop_
_entity.id
_entity.type
_entity.pdbx_description
1 polymer ?
#
loop_
_entity_poly.entity_id
_entity_poly.type
_entity_poly.pdbx_seq_one_letter_code
_entity_poly.pdbx_strand_id
1 'polypeptide(L)' 'QVERVPELAFQRPDAEVELAAADAERRGIAPGDTVDVRSNGTSVTLRARVNRRLVDGVARIADEHAGELHPLVEVVKQP' A
#
# COMPACT_ATOMS: atom_id res chain seq x y z
N GLN A 1 -3.32 23.99 24.48
CA GLN A 1 -3.76 22.77 25.19
C GLN A 1 -4.30 21.81 24.15
N VAL A 2 -3.93 20.53 24.21
CA VAL A 2 -4.36 19.51 23.24
C VAL A 2 -5.12 18.44 24.02
N GLU A 3 -6.35 18.15 23.61
CA GLU A 3 -7.18 17.08 24.14
C GLU A 3 -7.06 15.85 23.23
N ARG A 4 -6.87 14.68 23.84
CA ARG A 4 -6.80 13.41 23.11
C ARG A 4 -8.15 12.71 23.24
N VAL A 5 -8.85 12.55 22.12
CA VAL A 5 -10.18 11.93 22.04
C VAL A 5 -10.02 10.56 21.35
N PRO A 6 -10.06 9.43 22.08
CA PRO A 6 -9.88 8.08 21.54
C PRO A 6 -10.90 7.70 20.45
N GLU A 7 -12.09 8.29 20.50
CA GLU A 7 -13.17 8.10 19.53
C GLU A 7 -12.80 8.66 18.15
N LEU A 8 -11.84 9.59 18.06
CA LEU A 8 -11.27 10.02 16.77
C LEU A 8 -10.33 8.99 16.15
N ALA A 9 -9.93 7.95 16.89
CA ALA A 9 -9.19 6.80 16.37
C ALA A 9 -10.10 5.76 15.70
N PHE A 10 -11.22 6.19 15.07
CA PHE A 10 -11.87 5.38 14.03
C PHE A 10 -10.77 4.80 13.14
N GLN A 11 -10.81 3.50 12.88
CA GLN A 11 -9.76 2.82 12.14
C GLN A 11 -9.57 3.51 10.78
N ARG A 12 -8.57 4.38 10.71
CA ARG A 12 -8.07 4.95 9.46
C ARG A 12 -6.95 4.03 9.06
N PRO A 13 -7.16 3.10 8.12
CA PRO A 13 -6.08 2.28 7.65
C PRO A 13 -4.92 3.18 7.22
N ASP A 14 -3.70 2.77 7.54
CA ASP A 14 -2.52 3.49 7.08
C ASP A 14 -2.49 3.52 5.55
N ALA A 15 -1.84 4.53 4.98
CA ALA A 15 -1.60 4.65 3.54
C ALA A 15 -0.55 3.61 3.09
N GLU A 16 -0.95 2.34 3.11
CA GLU A 16 -0.12 1.18 2.85
C GLU A 16 -0.65 0.35 1.67
N VAL A 17 0.28 -0.27 0.96
CA VAL A 17 0.00 -1.37 0.05
C VAL A 17 0.62 -2.64 0.63
N GLU A 18 -0.23 -3.64 0.82
CA GLU A 18 0.18 -4.97 1.24
C GLU A 18 0.60 -5.80 0.02
N LEU A 19 1.80 -6.37 0.06
CA LEU A 19 2.38 -7.19 -1.00
C LEU A 19 2.72 -8.59 -0.48
N ALA A 20 2.55 -9.59 -1.34
CA ALA A 20 3.09 -10.92 -1.08
C ALA A 20 4.63 -10.86 -0.98
N ALA A 21 5.20 -11.72 -0.15
CA ALA A 21 6.64 -11.72 0.10
C ALA A 21 7.47 -11.93 -1.19
N ALA A 22 7.04 -12.84 -2.06
CA ALA A 22 7.73 -13.12 -3.31
C ALA A 22 7.63 -11.96 -4.31
N ASP A 23 6.51 -11.22 -4.34
CA ASP A 23 6.38 -10.02 -5.19
C ASP A 23 7.28 -8.88 -4.72
N ALA A 24 7.34 -8.66 -3.40
CA ALA A 24 8.20 -7.65 -2.81
C ALA A 24 9.68 -7.98 -3.10
N GLU A 25 10.09 -9.23 -2.93
CA GLU A 25 11.44 -9.70 -3.22
C GLU A 25 11.81 -9.53 -4.70
N ARG A 26 10.95 -9.98 -5.62
CA ARG A 26 11.14 -9.82 -7.08
C ARG A 26 11.33 -8.36 -7.50
N ARG A 27 10.71 -7.43 -6.76
CA ARG A 27 10.74 -5.98 -7.05
C ARG A 27 11.77 -5.21 -6.20
N GLY A 28 12.52 -5.88 -5.31
CA GLY A 28 13.49 -5.23 -4.43
C GLY A 28 12.86 -4.27 -3.41
N ILE A 29 11.61 -4.53 -3.00
CA ILE A 29 10.83 -3.74 -2.06
C ILE A 29 10.96 -4.34 -0.65
N ALA A 30 11.42 -3.54 0.30
CA ALA A 30 11.46 -3.86 1.72
C ALA A 30 10.23 -3.32 2.46
N PRO A 31 9.86 -3.89 3.63
CA PRO A 31 8.84 -3.29 4.48
C PRO A 31 9.17 -1.83 4.84
N GLY A 32 8.19 -0.95 4.70
CA GLY A 32 8.34 0.47 4.95
C GLY A 32 8.89 1.30 3.79
N ASP A 33 9.32 0.67 2.69
CA ASP A 33 9.71 1.40 1.49
C ASP A 33 8.53 2.20 0.94
N THR A 34 8.82 3.38 0.39
CA THR A 34 7.85 4.14 -0.38
C THR A 34 7.75 3.57 -1.78
N VAL A 35 6.54 3.32 -2.25
CA VAL A 35 6.26 2.74 -3.57
C VAL A 35 5.17 3.52 -4.28
N ASP A 36 5.25 3.56 -5.60
CA ASP A 36 4.15 4.01 -6.46
C ASP A 36 3.34 2.81 -6.93
N VAL A 37 2.03 2.83 -6.70
CA VAL A 37 1.08 1.90 -7.31
C VAL A 37 0.40 2.61 -8.48
N ARG A 38 0.48 2.02 -9.66
CA ARG A 38 0.13 2.67 -10.93
C ARG A 38 -0.87 1.84 -11.73
N SER A 39 -1.82 2.51 -12.37
CA SER A 39 -2.74 1.93 -13.34
C SER A 39 -3.21 3.01 -14.31
N ASN A 40 -3.10 2.79 -15.62
CA ASN A 40 -3.73 3.61 -16.68
C ASN A 40 -3.67 5.13 -16.44
N GLY A 41 -2.49 5.68 -16.15
CA GLY A 41 -2.32 7.13 -15.94
C GLY A 41 -2.60 7.62 -14.52
N THR A 42 -3.13 6.77 -13.63
CA THR A 42 -3.26 7.03 -12.19
C THR A 42 -2.07 6.46 -11.44
N SER A 43 -1.54 7.22 -10.48
CA SER A 43 -0.47 6.79 -9.58
C SER A 43 -0.78 7.26 -8.17
N VAL A 44 -0.66 6.36 -7.19
CA VAL A 44 -0.73 6.69 -5.76
C VAL A 44 0.56 6.26 -5.08
N THR A 45 1.07 7.08 -4.17
CA THR A 45 2.30 6.79 -3.42
C THR A 45 1.93 6.26 -2.04
N LEU A 46 2.39 5.06 -1.71
CA LEU A 46 2.04 4.31 -0.50
C LEU A 46 3.29 3.74 0.16
N ARG A 47 3.14 3.28 1.41
CA ARG A 47 4.18 2.52 2.11
C ARG A 47 3.99 1.02 1.89
N ALA A 48 5.06 0.30 1.62
CA ALA A 48 5.02 -1.13 1.43
C ALA A 48 4.88 -1.88 2.77
N ARG A 49 3.90 -2.77 2.84
CA ARG A 49 3.78 -3.77 3.91
C ARG A 49 3.92 -5.16 3.30
N VAL A 50 4.82 -5.97 3.84
CA VAL A 50 5.03 -7.34 3.33
C VAL A 50 4.22 -8.33 4.16
N ASN A 51 3.36 -9.11 3.51
CA ASN A 51 2.58 -10.16 4.13
C ASN A 51 2.90 -11.53 3.53
N ARG A 52 3.46 -12.42 4.36
CA ARG A 52 3.85 -13.78 3.96
C ARG A 52 2.68 -14.72 3.71
N ARG A 53 1.46 -14.33 4.07
CA ARG A 53 0.23 -15.10 3.82
C ARG A 53 -0.58 -14.56 2.64
N LEU A 54 -0.19 -13.43 2.07
CA LEU A 54 -0.84 -12.89 0.88
C LEU A 54 -0.43 -13.72 -0.34
N VAL A 55 -1.39 -13.99 -1.21
CA VAL A 55 -1.18 -14.76 -2.44
C VAL A 55 -0.36 -13.94 -3.42
N ASP A 56 0.62 -14.57 -4.05
CA ASP A 56 1.41 -13.98 -5.14
C ASP A 56 0.53 -13.35 -6.23
N GLY A 57 0.96 -12.21 -6.74
CA GLY A 57 0.26 -11.44 -7.76
C GLY A 57 -0.89 -10.57 -7.22
N VAL A 58 -1.15 -10.60 -5.91
CA VAL A 58 -2.19 -9.77 -5.26
C VAL A 58 -1.54 -8.64 -4.48
N ALA A 59 -1.98 -7.41 -4.74
CA ALA A 59 -1.75 -6.26 -3.87
C ALA A 59 -3.06 -5.89 -3.17
N ARG A 60 -3.00 -5.50 -1.90
CA ARG A 60 -4.16 -4.99 -1.16
C ARG A 60 -3.90 -3.57 -0.69
N ILE A 61 -4.88 -2.70 -0.91
CA ILE A 61 -4.86 -1.31 -0.49
C ILE A 61 -6.22 -1.05 0.16
N ALA A 62 -6.26 -0.23 1.21
CA ALA A 62 -7.54 0.22 1.72
C ALA A 62 -8.22 1.13 0.69
N ASP A 63 -9.53 0.98 0.53
CA ASP A 63 -10.31 1.67 -0.51
C ASP A 63 -10.10 3.20 -0.50
N GLU A 64 -10.00 3.80 0.69
CA GLU A 64 -9.74 5.24 0.86
C GLU A 64 -8.39 5.72 0.27
N HIS A 65 -7.42 4.82 0.10
CA HIS A 65 -6.10 5.11 -0.46
C HIS A 65 -5.92 4.62 -1.90
N ALA A 66 -6.91 3.90 -2.45
CA ALA A 66 -6.82 3.32 -3.78
C ALA A 66 -7.05 4.35 -4.91
N GLY A 67 -7.75 5.45 -4.61
CA GLY A 67 -8.07 6.48 -5.60
C GLY A 67 -8.79 5.90 -6.82
N GLU A 68 -8.30 6.22 -8.02
CA GLU A 68 -8.85 5.74 -9.30
C GLU A 68 -8.04 4.57 -9.90
N LEU A 69 -7.31 3.82 -9.07
CA LEU A 69 -6.60 2.64 -9.56
C LEU A 69 -7.57 1.60 -10.13
N HIS A 70 -7.26 1.07 -11.30
CA HIS A 70 -7.95 -0.10 -11.83
C HIS A 70 -7.40 -1.37 -11.16
N PRO A 71 -8.08 -2.53 -11.30
CA PRO A 71 -7.65 -3.77 -10.64
C PRO A 71 -6.26 -4.28 -11.05
N LEU A 72 -5.80 -3.99 -12.27
CA LEU A 72 -4.47 -4.37 -12.74
C LEU A 72 -3.52 -3.21 -12.50
N VAL A 73 -2.56 -3.42 -11.60
CA VAL A 73 -1.61 -2.39 -11.16
C VAL A 73 -0.17 -2.83 -11.31
N GLU A 74 0.70 -1.84 -11.52
CA GLU A 74 2.15 -1.99 -11.37
C GLU A 74 2.59 -1.35 -10.04
N VAL A 75 3.53 -1.98 -9.32
CA VAL A 75 4.09 -1.46 -8.07
C VAL A 75 5.59 -1.21 -8.23
N VAL A 76 6.02 0.04 -8.09
CA VAL A 76 7.42 0.45 -8.33
C VAL A 76 8.00 1.09 -7.08
N LYS A 77 9.18 0.66 -6.66
CA LYS A 77 9.92 1.28 -5.57
C LYS A 77 10.38 2.69 -5.95
N GLN A 78 10.17 3.67 -5.07
CA GLN A 78 10.79 4.98 -5.22
C GLN A 78 12.28 4.90 -4.84
N PRO A 79 13.16 5.63 -5.54
CA PRO A 79 14.61 5.61 -5.31
C PRO A 79 15.02 6.10 -3.92
#